data_AF-E3N6R0-F1
#
_entry.id   AF-E3N6R0-F1
#
_cell.length_a   1.000
_cell.length_b   1.000
_cell.length_c   1.000
_cell.angle_alpha   90.00
_cell.angle_beta   90.00
_cell.angle_gamma   90.00
#
_symmetry.space_group_name_H-M   'P 1'
#
loop_
_entity.id
_entity.type
_entity.pdbx_description
1 polymer ?
#
loop_
_entity_poly.entity_id
_entity_poly.type
_entity_poly.pdbx_seq_one_letter_code
_entity_poly.pdbx_strand_id
1 'polypeptide(L)'
;MPRTTTSKNAKEKDAQIQRMKAELKKINSEIAEEKKKRRQSRREHKETVEKMEDVISGVAVDVLLDKARVEMERGGYEATRTELMEKQVKLKLATDKKVQEDIVKKDEETIRRLEQRNKELTEALENGLDRKSWNECELCSQEFKDEGDRVPKLLKCGDTLCWGCIKHLANPDFLICPFDGTVFAFTEFNNINHLHKNLKVL
;
A
#
# COMPACT_ATOMS: atom_id res chain seq x y z
N MET A 1 -22.07 -92.39 -52.03
CA MET A 1 -21.25 -92.16 -50.82
C MET A 1 -20.84 -90.70 -50.77
N PRO A 2 -21.20 -89.94 -49.73
CA PRO A 2 -20.18 -89.18 -48.97
C PRO A 2 -20.58 -88.93 -47.49
N ARG A 3 -19.80 -89.41 -46.52
CA ARG A 3 -19.88 -89.02 -45.08
C ARG A 3 -18.50 -89.20 -44.42
N THR A 4 -17.51 -88.41 -44.78
CA THR A 4 -16.18 -88.47 -44.12
C THR A 4 -15.45 -87.14 -44.05
N THR A 5 -15.84 -86.13 -44.84
CA THR A 5 -15.25 -84.79 -44.83
C THR A 5 -15.80 -83.86 -43.74
N THR A 6 -17.04 -84.09 -43.29
CA THR A 6 -17.68 -83.30 -42.22
C THR A 6 -17.10 -83.55 -40.83
N SER A 7 -16.61 -84.76 -40.54
CA SER A 7 -16.10 -85.11 -39.20
C SER A 7 -14.68 -84.59 -38.89
N LYS A 8 -13.80 -84.46 -39.89
CA LYS A 8 -12.43 -83.90 -39.68
C LYS A 8 -12.46 -82.39 -39.45
N ASN A 9 -13.24 -81.65 -40.25
CA ASN A 9 -13.44 -80.20 -40.09
C ASN A 9 -14.07 -79.83 -38.74
N ALA A 10 -14.96 -80.67 -38.20
CA ALA A 10 -15.56 -80.46 -36.88
C ALA A 10 -14.51 -80.57 -35.75
N LYS A 11 -13.63 -81.58 -35.80
CA LYS A 11 -12.58 -81.78 -34.80
C LYS A 11 -11.52 -80.67 -34.80
N GLU A 12 -11.18 -80.15 -35.98
CA GLU A 12 -10.21 -79.07 -36.12
C GLU A 12 -10.77 -77.73 -35.62
N LYS A 13 -12.04 -77.45 -35.91
CA LYS A 13 -12.78 -76.32 -35.33
C LYS A 13 -12.91 -76.44 -33.81
N ASP A 14 -13.19 -77.62 -33.26
CA ASP A 14 -13.22 -77.85 -31.82
C ASP A 14 -11.86 -77.60 -31.16
N ALA A 15 -10.77 -78.08 -31.78
CA ALA A 15 -9.41 -77.81 -31.28
C ALA A 15 -9.06 -76.31 -31.33
N GLN A 16 -9.52 -75.59 -32.35
CA GLN A 16 -9.36 -74.15 -32.46
C GLN A 16 -10.18 -73.40 -31.39
N ILE A 17 -11.43 -73.82 -31.13
CA ILE A 17 -12.28 -73.29 -30.07
C ILE A 17 -11.65 -73.50 -28.69
N GLN A 18 -11.06 -74.67 -28.44
CA GLN A 18 -10.38 -74.94 -27.17
C GLN A 18 -9.11 -74.07 -26.98
N ARG A 19 -8.34 -73.83 -28.05
CA ARG A 19 -7.21 -72.89 -28.03
C ARG A 19 -7.67 -71.47 -27.72
N MET A 20 -8.69 -70.98 -28.43
CA MET A 20 -9.26 -69.65 -28.18
C MET A 20 -9.82 -69.52 -26.75
N LYS A 21 -10.43 -70.57 -26.19
CA LYS A 21 -10.89 -70.57 -24.79
C LYS A 21 -9.73 -70.48 -23.80
N ALA A 22 -8.61 -71.18 -24.07
CA ALA A 22 -7.42 -71.11 -23.24
C ALA A 22 -6.76 -69.72 -23.31
N GLU A 23 -6.68 -69.13 -24.50
CA GLU A 23 -6.18 -67.76 -24.69
C GLU A 23 -7.09 -66.73 -24.00
N LEU A 24 -8.42 -66.83 -24.15
CA LEU A 24 -9.37 -65.99 -23.45
C LEU A 24 -9.21 -66.09 -21.92
N LYS A 25 -8.98 -67.30 -21.39
CA LYS A 25 -8.73 -67.50 -19.96
C LYS A 25 -7.43 -66.82 -19.51
N LYS A 26 -6.37 -66.92 -20.32
CA LYS A 26 -5.08 -66.26 -20.07
C LYS A 26 -5.22 -64.73 -20.08
N ILE A 27 -5.82 -64.18 -21.13
CA ILE A 27 -6.08 -62.74 -21.27
C ILE A 27 -6.95 -62.23 -20.11
N ASN A 28 -7.98 -62.97 -19.70
CA ASN A 28 -8.82 -62.59 -18.56
C ASN A 28 -8.02 -62.55 -17.24
N SER A 29 -7.08 -63.47 -17.05
CA SER A 29 -6.20 -63.46 -15.87
C SER A 29 -5.23 -62.27 -15.87
N GLU A 30 -4.66 -61.93 -17.03
CA GLU A 30 -3.77 -60.77 -17.20
C GLU A 30 -4.53 -59.45 -16.97
N ILE A 31 -5.76 -59.32 -17.50
CA ILE A 31 -6.63 -58.17 -17.26
C ILE A 31 -6.98 -58.04 -15.76
N ALA A 32 -7.21 -59.16 -15.07
CA ALA A 32 -7.52 -59.13 -13.64
C ALA A 32 -6.32 -58.62 -12.81
N GLU A 33 -5.11 -59.10 -13.11
CA GLU A 33 -3.89 -58.62 -12.46
C GLU A 33 -3.61 -57.15 -12.76
N GLU A 34 -3.79 -56.71 -14.01
CA GLU A 34 -3.56 -55.32 -14.38
C GLU A 34 -4.59 -54.37 -13.72
N LYS A 35 -5.85 -54.80 -13.61
CA LYS A 35 -6.87 -54.07 -12.83
C LYS A 35 -6.49 -53.95 -11.35
N LYS A 36 -5.90 -54.99 -10.76
CA LYS A 36 -5.44 -54.99 -9.36
C LYS A 36 -4.29 -54.00 -9.17
N LYS A 37 -3.27 -54.05 -10.04
CA LYS A 37 -2.15 -53.09 -10.04
C LYS A 37 -2.64 -51.65 -10.19
N ARG A 38 -3.57 -51.41 -11.12
CA ARG A 38 -4.14 -50.07 -11.33
C ARG A 38 -4.91 -49.55 -10.11
N ARG A 39 -5.65 -50.41 -9.41
CA ARG A 39 -6.32 -50.05 -8.15
C ARG A 39 -5.34 -49.67 -7.07
N GLN A 40 -4.26 -50.44 -6.92
CA GLN A 40 -3.19 -50.14 -5.96
C GLN A 40 -2.50 -48.81 -6.28
N SER A 41 -2.05 -48.63 -7.53
CA SER A 41 -1.40 -47.39 -7.97
C SER A 41 -2.30 -46.15 -7.79
N ARG A 42 -3.61 -46.27 -8.06
CA ARG A 42 -4.56 -45.17 -7.80
C ARG A 42 -4.66 -44.82 -6.32
N ARG A 43 -4.62 -45.82 -5.43
CA ARG A 43 -4.66 -45.59 -3.99
C ARG A 43 -3.39 -44.89 -3.51
N GLU A 44 -2.22 -45.37 -3.93
CA GLU A 44 -0.93 -44.76 -3.61
C GLU A 44 -0.83 -43.33 -4.15
N HIS A 45 -1.31 -43.10 -5.37
CA HIS A 45 -1.37 -41.75 -5.94
C HIS A 45 -2.29 -40.85 -5.14
N LYS A 46 -3.49 -41.32 -4.77
CA LYS A 46 -4.43 -40.56 -3.95
C LYS A 46 -3.81 -40.16 -2.60
N GLU A 47 -3.20 -41.12 -1.88
CA GLU A 47 -2.54 -40.85 -0.60
C GLU A 47 -1.36 -39.87 -0.75
N THR A 48 -0.65 -39.93 -1.88
CA THR A 48 0.41 -38.96 -2.20
C THR A 48 -0.14 -37.56 -2.42
N VAL A 49 -1.24 -37.44 -3.19
CA VAL A 49 -1.88 -36.16 -3.47
C VAL A 49 -2.42 -35.53 -2.18
N GLU A 50 -3.09 -36.30 -1.33
CA GLU A 50 -3.60 -35.80 -0.03
C GLU A 50 -2.45 -35.24 0.83
N LYS A 51 -1.32 -35.95 0.93
CA LYS A 51 -0.13 -35.45 1.63
C LYS A 51 0.45 -34.19 1.02
N MET A 52 0.46 -34.08 -0.31
CA MET A 52 0.93 -32.88 -1.00
C MET A 52 0.00 -31.69 -0.73
N GLU A 53 -1.32 -31.90 -0.75
CA GLU A 53 -2.31 -30.87 -0.43
C GLU A 53 -2.15 -30.36 1.01
N ASP A 54 -1.93 -31.26 1.98
CA ASP A 54 -1.64 -30.88 3.37
C ASP A 54 -0.39 -30.01 3.48
N VAL A 55 0.69 -30.40 2.79
CA VAL A 55 1.95 -29.63 2.77
C VAL A 55 1.75 -28.26 2.11
N ILE A 56 1.06 -28.21 0.97
CA ILE A 56 0.77 -26.94 0.26
C ILE A 56 -0.06 -26.03 1.16
N SER A 57 -1.06 -26.56 1.84
CA SER A 57 -1.88 -25.80 2.79
C SER A 57 -1.04 -25.27 3.95
N GLY A 58 -0.14 -26.10 4.51
CA GLY A 58 0.79 -25.67 5.56
C GLY A 58 1.70 -24.53 5.11
N VAL A 59 2.34 -24.68 3.96
CA VAL A 59 3.20 -23.64 3.37
C VAL A 59 2.43 -22.35 3.09
N ALA A 60 1.19 -22.44 2.60
CA ALA A 60 0.36 -21.26 2.36
C ALA A 60 0.08 -20.47 3.65
N VAL A 61 -0.18 -21.16 4.76
CA VAL A 61 -0.36 -20.54 6.09
C VAL A 61 0.94 -19.89 6.55
N ASP A 62 2.08 -20.58 6.44
CA ASP A 62 3.38 -20.04 6.84
C ASP A 62 3.74 -18.76 6.07
N VAL A 63 3.51 -18.75 4.75
CA VAL A 63 3.74 -17.56 3.91
C VAL A 63 2.87 -16.38 4.35
N LEU A 64 1.61 -16.62 4.72
CA LEU A 64 0.73 -15.56 5.22
C LEU A 64 1.21 -15.00 6.56
N LEU A 65 1.65 -15.87 7.48
CA LEU A 65 2.17 -15.45 8.78
C LEU A 65 3.49 -14.67 8.64
N ASP A 66 4.41 -15.14 7.81
CA ASP A 66 5.67 -14.44 7.54
C ASP A 66 5.42 -13.08 6.89
N LYS A 67 4.48 -12.99 5.94
CA LYS A 67 4.08 -11.71 5.33
C LYS A 67 3.56 -10.73 6.39
N ALA A 68 2.67 -11.18 7.27
CA ALA A 68 2.15 -10.35 8.34
C ALA A 68 3.26 -9.86 9.30
N ARG A 69 4.22 -10.75 9.64
CA ARG A 69 5.40 -10.37 10.46
C ARG A 69 6.22 -9.27 9.79
N VAL A 70 6.55 -9.45 8.50
CA VAL A 70 7.33 -8.46 7.73
C VAL A 70 6.60 -7.12 7.65
N GLU A 71 5.28 -7.12 7.44
CA GLU A 71 4.49 -5.89 7.40
C GLU A 71 4.49 -5.16 8.75
N MET A 72 4.39 -5.90 9.86
CA MET A 72 4.49 -5.31 11.21
C MET A 72 5.87 -4.72 11.48
N GLU A 73 6.95 -5.45 11.15
CA GLU A 73 8.33 -4.97 11.30
C GLU A 73 8.57 -3.71 10.44
N ARG A 74 8.06 -3.69 9.20
CA ARG A 74 8.13 -2.52 8.32
C ARG A 74 7.40 -1.33 8.92
N GLY A 75 6.21 -1.52 9.47
CA GLY A 75 5.46 -0.45 10.16
C GLY A 75 6.24 0.13 11.35
N GLY A 76 6.90 -0.74 12.13
CA GLY A 76 7.79 -0.31 13.21
C GLY A 76 8.97 0.53 12.70
N TYR A 77 9.62 0.07 11.62
CA TYR A 77 10.72 0.81 10.99
C TYR A 77 10.29 2.18 10.47
N GLU A 78 9.13 2.29 9.81
CA GLU A 78 8.59 3.54 9.31
C GLU A 78 8.29 4.54 10.45
N ALA A 79 7.75 4.05 11.58
CA ALA A 79 7.51 4.86 12.76
C ALA A 79 8.82 5.38 13.36
N THR A 80 9.81 4.50 13.56
CA THR A 80 11.14 4.90 14.08
C THR A 80 11.84 5.88 13.13
N ARG A 81 11.73 5.68 11.82
CA ARG A 81 12.29 6.60 10.81
C ARG A 81 11.67 8.00 10.93
N THR A 82 10.35 8.06 11.11
CA THR A 82 9.62 9.32 11.30
C THR A 82 10.04 10.04 12.58
N GLU A 83 10.11 9.32 13.71
CA GLU A 83 10.55 9.88 14.99
C GLU A 83 12.01 10.39 14.92
N LEU A 84 12.88 9.66 14.21
CA LEU A 84 14.26 10.08 14.01
C LEU A 84 14.35 11.39 13.21
N MET A 85 13.57 11.54 12.13
CA MET A 85 13.51 12.80 11.37
C MET A 85 13.04 13.97 12.23
N GLU A 86 12.00 13.78 13.05
CA GLU A 86 11.53 14.81 13.97
C GLU A 86 12.62 15.23 14.98
N LYS A 87 13.34 14.26 15.55
CA LYS A 87 14.47 14.54 16.45
C LYS A 87 15.61 15.25 15.75
N GLN A 88 15.92 14.88 14.50
CA GLN A 88 16.94 15.56 13.70
C GLN A 88 16.57 17.02 13.42
N VAL A 89 15.29 17.31 13.12
CA VAL A 89 14.82 18.69 12.97
C VAL A 89 14.97 19.46 14.28
N LYS A 90 14.54 18.89 15.42
CA LYS A 90 14.72 19.53 16.74
C LYS A 90 16.18 19.83 17.04
N LEU A 91 17.09 18.89 16.73
CA LEU A 91 18.52 19.09 16.89
C LEU A 91 19.02 20.24 16.00
N LYS A 92 18.67 20.25 14.70
CA LYS A 92 19.01 21.33 13.77
C LYS A 92 18.55 22.69 14.28
N LEU A 93 17.30 22.80 14.75
CA LEU A 93 16.76 24.04 15.32
C LEU A 93 17.54 24.53 16.54
N ALA A 94 18.09 23.61 17.35
CA ALA A 94 18.86 23.95 18.54
C ALA A 94 20.33 24.28 18.26
N THR A 95 20.94 23.66 17.25
CA THR A 95 22.40 23.69 17.06
C THR A 95 22.87 24.40 15.80
N ASP A 96 22.05 24.45 14.75
CA ASP A 96 22.44 25.05 13.47
C ASP A 96 22.21 26.57 13.48
N LYS A 97 23.30 27.31 13.63
CA LYS A 97 23.28 28.78 13.69
C LYS A 97 22.67 29.42 12.44
N LYS A 98 22.93 28.86 11.25
CA LYS A 98 22.41 29.43 10.00
C LYS A 98 20.90 29.27 9.95
N VAL A 99 20.40 28.09 10.34
CA VAL A 99 18.96 27.86 10.45
C VAL A 99 18.33 28.80 11.47
N GLN A 100 18.97 29.01 12.62
CA GLN A 100 18.49 29.96 13.63
C GLN A 100 18.42 31.39 13.10
N GLU A 101 19.47 31.87 12.43
CA GLU A 101 19.50 33.19 11.80
C GLU A 101 18.41 33.35 10.73
N ASP A 102 18.19 32.33 9.90
CA ASP A 102 17.17 32.36 8.85
C ASP A 102 15.75 32.36 9.45
N ILE A 103 15.52 31.64 10.55
CA ILE A 103 14.25 31.69 11.31
C ILE A 103 14.03 33.09 11.87
N VAL A 104 15.00 33.66 12.57
CA VAL A 104 14.88 35.01 13.14
C VAL A 104 14.55 36.04 12.07
N LYS A 105 15.20 35.98 10.90
CA LYS A 105 14.88 36.88 9.77
C LYS A 105 13.43 36.73 9.28
N LYS A 106 12.95 35.49 9.14
CA LYS A 106 11.57 35.21 8.72
C LYS A 106 10.54 35.64 9.78
N ASP A 107 10.88 35.49 11.05
CA ASP A 107 10.04 35.91 12.17
C ASP A 107 9.95 37.45 12.23
N GLU A 108 11.07 38.16 12.09
CA GLU A 108 11.09 39.62 12.01
C GLU A 108 10.24 40.14 10.84
N GLU A 109 10.33 39.49 9.67
CA GLU A 109 9.50 39.84 8.51
C GLU A 109 8.01 39.56 8.78
N THR A 110 7.70 38.44 9.42
CA THR A 110 6.34 38.07 9.82
C THR A 110 5.75 39.08 10.79
N ILE A 111 6.51 39.46 11.82
CA ILE A 111 6.11 40.48 12.80
C ILE A 111 5.78 41.80 12.09
N ARG A 112 6.66 42.28 11.20
CA ARG A 112 6.42 43.52 10.45
C ARG A 112 5.14 43.47 9.62
N ARG A 113 4.88 42.34 8.94
CA ARG A 113 3.65 42.16 8.14
C ARG A 113 2.40 42.17 9.01
N LEU A 114 2.44 41.49 10.16
CA LEU A 114 1.32 41.44 11.09
C LEU A 114 1.07 42.78 11.77
N GLU A 115 2.11 43.52 12.16
CA GLU A 115 2.00 44.88 12.69
C GLU A 115 1.35 45.82 11.66
N GLN A 116 1.79 45.76 10.41
CA GLN A 116 1.20 46.55 9.33
C GLN A 116 -0.28 46.19 9.11
N ARG A 117 -0.62 44.90 9.07
CA ARG A 117 -2.01 44.44 8.97
C ARG A 117 -2.86 44.92 10.13
N ASN A 118 -2.36 44.84 11.37
CA ASN A 118 -3.08 45.28 12.55
C ASN A 118 -3.39 46.79 12.49
N LYS A 119 -2.44 47.58 11.99
CA LYS A 119 -2.64 49.01 11.75
C LYS A 119 -3.75 49.25 10.71
N GLU A 120 -3.68 48.59 9.56
CA GLU A 120 -4.69 48.71 8.49
C GLU A 120 -6.09 48.28 8.97
N LEU A 121 -6.18 47.22 9.78
CA LEU A 121 -7.45 46.75 10.36
C LEU A 121 -8.02 47.75 11.38
N THR A 122 -7.15 48.35 12.21
CA THR A 122 -7.57 49.38 13.17
C THR A 122 -8.11 50.61 12.45
N GLU A 123 -7.41 51.09 11.43
CA GLU A 123 -7.84 52.22 10.60
C GLU A 123 -9.15 51.90 9.86
N ALA A 124 -9.31 50.70 9.31
CA ALA A 124 -10.55 50.29 8.64
C ALA A 124 -11.74 50.27 9.61
N LEU A 125 -11.53 49.76 10.82
CA LEU A 125 -12.56 49.73 11.86
C LEU A 125 -12.97 51.13 12.31
N GLU A 126 -12.01 52.04 12.50
CA GLU A 126 -12.27 53.45 12.83
C GLU A 126 -13.05 54.18 11.72
N ASN A 127 -12.79 53.83 10.46
CA ASN A 127 -13.50 54.38 9.30
C ASN A 127 -14.83 53.67 8.97
N GLY A 128 -15.25 52.68 9.77
CA GLY A 128 -16.51 51.95 9.58
C GLY A 128 -16.54 51.01 8.37
N LEU A 129 -15.37 50.61 7.85
CA LEU A 129 -15.26 49.63 6.76
C LEU A 129 -15.38 48.20 7.31
N ASP A 130 -16.39 47.47 6.84
CA ASP A 130 -16.57 46.04 7.14
C ASP A 130 -15.65 45.20 6.22
N ARG A 131 -14.39 45.03 6.64
CA ARG A 131 -13.44 44.15 5.96
C ARG A 131 -13.72 42.70 6.33
N LYS A 132 -14.18 41.91 5.36
CA LYS A 132 -14.41 40.46 5.52
C LYS A 132 -13.07 39.74 5.61
N SER A 133 -12.60 39.46 6.82
CA SER A 133 -11.28 38.87 7.06
C SER A 133 -11.16 37.37 6.74
N TRP A 134 -12.28 36.67 6.53
CA TRP A 134 -12.31 35.21 6.45
C TRP A 134 -11.84 34.63 5.11
N ASN A 135 -11.81 35.42 4.03
CA ASN A 135 -11.34 34.99 2.71
C ASN A 135 -9.92 35.50 2.39
N GLU A 136 -9.19 36.05 3.37
CA GLU A 136 -7.84 36.58 3.19
C GLU A 136 -6.81 35.77 3.99
N CYS A 137 -5.61 35.64 3.45
CA CYS A 137 -4.47 35.07 4.17
C CYS A 137 -4.10 35.94 5.36
N GLU A 138 -4.02 35.37 6.56
CA GLU A 138 -3.68 36.10 7.79
C GLU A 138 -2.25 36.67 7.81
N LEU A 139 -1.35 36.12 6.99
CA LEU A 139 0.05 36.55 6.92
C LEU A 139 0.31 37.65 5.89
N CYS A 140 -0.30 37.58 4.70
CA CYS A 140 -0.04 38.54 3.61
C CYS A 140 -1.24 39.42 3.25
N SER A 141 -2.39 39.22 3.90
CA SER A 141 -3.61 40.01 3.71
C SER A 141 -4.14 40.02 2.27
N GLN A 142 -3.76 39.02 1.48
CA GLN A 142 -4.28 38.82 0.13
C GLN A 142 -5.44 37.83 0.16
N GLU A 143 -6.49 38.13 -0.61
CA GLU A 143 -7.61 37.22 -0.83
C GLU A 143 -7.12 35.87 -1.39
N PHE A 144 -7.71 34.79 -0.87
CA PHE A 144 -7.48 33.44 -1.34
C PHE A 144 -8.03 33.24 -2.75
N LYS A 145 -7.45 32.26 -3.47
CA LYS A 145 -7.86 31.85 -4.82
C LYS A 145 -7.81 30.33 -4.96
N ASP A 146 -8.58 29.79 -5.89
CA ASP A 146 -8.60 28.33 -6.14
C ASP A 146 -7.28 27.78 -6.68
N GLU A 147 -6.44 28.64 -7.28
CA GLU A 147 -5.21 28.27 -7.98
C GLU A 147 -4.03 29.23 -7.71
N GLY A 148 -2.82 28.71 -7.95
CA GLY A 148 -1.56 29.45 -7.79
C GLY A 148 -1.12 29.63 -6.34
N ASP A 149 -0.39 30.72 -6.08
CA ASP A 149 0.20 31.00 -4.77
C ASP A 149 -0.80 31.50 -3.73
N ARG A 150 -2.01 31.84 -4.16
CA ARG A 150 -3.10 32.28 -3.29
C ARG A 150 -4.01 31.13 -2.83
N VAL A 151 -3.66 29.89 -3.13
CA VAL A 151 -4.40 28.72 -2.65
C VAL A 151 -4.32 28.61 -1.13
N PRO A 152 -5.45 28.61 -0.40
CA PRO A 152 -5.45 28.40 1.04
C PRO A 152 -5.15 26.94 1.35
N LYS A 153 -4.23 26.73 2.29
CA LYS A 153 -3.75 25.41 2.72
C LYS A 153 -3.83 25.30 4.23
N LEU A 154 -4.34 24.16 4.71
CA LEU A 154 -4.40 23.84 6.13
C LEU A 154 -3.06 23.32 6.61
N LEU A 155 -2.49 23.97 7.61
CA LEU A 155 -1.38 23.46 8.41
C LEU A 155 -1.88 22.39 9.39
N LYS A 156 -0.97 21.57 9.95
CA LYS A 156 -1.40 20.51 10.89
C LYS A 156 -1.90 21.06 12.24
N CYS A 157 -1.51 22.28 12.61
CA CYS A 157 -2.04 23.00 13.77
C CYS A 157 -3.50 23.46 13.56
N GLY A 158 -3.96 23.52 12.30
CA GLY A 158 -5.31 23.98 11.93
C GLY A 158 -5.32 25.35 11.26
N ASP A 159 -4.25 26.13 11.36
CA ASP A 159 -4.16 27.45 10.73
C ASP A 159 -4.16 27.36 9.20
N THR A 160 -4.67 28.41 8.56
CA THR A 160 -4.75 28.50 7.10
C THR A 160 -3.86 29.60 6.58
N LEU A 161 -2.94 29.24 5.67
CA LEU A 161 -2.08 30.18 4.96
C LEU A 161 -2.20 29.97 3.45
N CYS A 162 -1.91 31.01 2.68
CA CYS A 162 -1.80 30.84 1.24
C CYS A 162 -0.52 30.06 0.89
N TRP A 163 -0.56 29.33 -0.23
CA TRP A 163 0.55 28.50 -0.69
C TRP A 163 1.86 29.27 -0.85
N GLY A 164 1.81 30.52 -1.32
CA GLY A 164 2.95 31.41 -1.43
C GLY A 164 3.61 31.71 -0.08
N CYS A 165 2.81 32.00 0.94
CA CYS A 165 3.30 32.22 2.30
C CYS A 165 3.93 30.94 2.89
N ILE A 166 3.33 29.78 2.65
CA ILE A 166 3.87 28.50 3.10
C ILE A 166 5.23 28.21 2.45
N LYS A 167 5.35 28.42 1.13
CA LYS A 167 6.64 28.26 0.42
C LYS A 167 7.72 29.19 0.96
N HIS A 168 7.36 30.42 1.31
CA HIS A 168 8.29 31.40 1.88
C HIS A 168 8.78 30.97 3.27
N LEU A 169 7.87 30.51 4.13
CA LEU A 169 8.20 30.09 5.49
C LEU A 169 8.92 28.75 5.54
N ALA A 170 8.61 27.82 4.64
CA ALA A 170 9.18 26.49 4.63
C ALA A 170 10.71 26.50 4.53
N ASN A 171 11.32 25.59 5.28
CA ASN A 171 12.70 25.16 5.12
C ASN A 171 12.72 23.80 4.42
N PRO A 172 13.87 23.33 3.91
CA PRO A 172 13.94 22.05 3.19
C PRO A 172 13.42 20.85 4.00
N ASP A 173 13.61 20.87 5.33
CA ASP A 173 13.30 19.74 6.21
C ASP A 173 12.07 19.97 7.08
N PHE A 174 11.57 21.20 7.19
CA PHE A 174 10.48 21.52 8.12
C PHE A 174 9.77 22.84 7.79
N LEU A 175 8.60 23.03 8.40
CA LEU A 175 7.86 24.30 8.44
C LEU A 175 7.56 24.65 9.90
N ILE A 176 7.67 25.92 10.25
CA ILE A 176 7.21 26.43 11.54
C ILE A 176 5.97 27.28 11.27
N CYS A 177 4.89 27.01 11.99
CA CYS A 177 3.70 27.85 11.92
C CYS A 177 4.02 29.24 12.51
N PRO A 178 3.71 30.34 11.80
CA PRO A 178 4.01 31.68 12.28
C PRO A 178 3.12 32.15 13.44
N PHE A 179 2.04 31.42 13.75
CA PHE A 179 1.04 31.86 14.72
C PHE A 179 1.19 31.17 16.09
N ASP A 180 1.43 29.85 16.10
CA ASP A 180 1.55 29.06 17.32
C ASP A 180 2.96 28.46 17.53
N GLY A 181 3.87 28.64 16.57
CA GLY A 181 5.23 28.09 16.63
C GLY A 181 5.31 26.58 16.44
N THR A 182 4.22 25.90 16.07
CA THR A 182 4.24 24.45 15.88
C THR A 182 5.19 24.07 14.75
N VAL A 183 6.12 23.15 15.04
CA VAL A 183 7.12 22.65 14.09
C VAL A 183 6.60 21.41 13.37
N PHE A 184 6.58 21.46 12.04
CA PHE A 184 6.24 20.35 11.18
C PHE A 184 7.50 19.83 10.48
N ALA A 185 8.06 18.73 10.98
CA ALA A 185 9.12 18.02 10.27
C ALA A 185 8.54 17.35 9.01
N PHE A 186 9.29 17.43 7.90
CA PHE A 186 8.90 16.83 6.65
C PHE A 186 9.37 15.37 6.55
N THR A 187 8.53 14.56 5.92
CA THR A 187 8.87 13.20 5.50
C THR A 187 8.56 13.04 4.01
N GLU A 188 8.95 11.89 3.44
CA GLU A 188 8.65 11.54 2.04
C GLU A 188 7.15 11.66 1.71
N PHE A 189 6.28 11.32 2.67
CA PHE A 189 4.83 11.31 2.50
C PHE A 189 4.11 12.49 3.16
N ASN A 190 4.85 13.38 3.83
CA ASN A 190 4.29 14.44 4.63
C ASN A 190 5.15 15.71 4.56
N ASN A 191 4.92 16.51 3.53
CA ASN A 191 5.61 17.77 3.28
C ASN A 191 4.62 18.81 2.77
N ILE A 192 5.09 20.02 2.45
CA ILE A 192 4.23 21.13 2.01
C ILE A 192 3.28 20.76 0.86
N ASN A 193 3.69 19.88 -0.06
CA ASN A 193 2.86 19.51 -1.22
C ASN A 193 1.64 18.65 -0.83
N HIS A 194 1.70 18.00 0.32
CA HIS A 194 0.65 17.13 0.86
C HIS A 194 -0.34 17.89 1.76
N LEU A 195 -0.16 19.21 1.95
CA LEU A 195 -1.10 20.03 2.70
C LEU A 195 -2.42 20.15 1.93
N HIS A 196 -3.53 19.91 2.63
CA HIS A 196 -4.88 19.95 2.07
C HIS A 196 -5.29 21.39 1.75
N LYS A 197 -6.03 21.59 0.66
CA LYS A 197 -6.68 22.87 0.38
C LYS A 197 -7.77 23.13 1.40
N ASN A 198 -7.88 24.36 1.92
CA ASN A 198 -9.01 24.75 2.77
C ASN A 198 -10.15 25.28 1.88
N LEU A 199 -11.13 24.43 1.59
CA LEU A 199 -12.27 24.80 0.76
C LEU A 199 -13.31 25.69 1.49
N LYS A 200 -13.19 25.89 2.81
CA LYS A 200 -14.15 26.69 3.58
C LYS A 200 -13.91 28.21 3.48
N VAL A 201 -12.72 28.60 3.06
CA VAL A 201 -12.29 30.02 2.96
C VAL A 201 -12.20 30.50 1.52
N LEU A 202 -12.60 29.63 0.58
CA LEU A 202 -12.77 29.93 -0.85
C LEU A 202 -14.23 30.28 -1.13
#